data_AF-A0A536P0R1-F1
#
_entry.id   AF-A0A536P0R1-F1
#
_cell.length_a   1.000
_cell.length_b   1.000
_cell.length_c   1.000
_cell.angle_alpha   90.00
_cell.angle_beta   90.00
_cell.angle_gamma   90.00
#
_symmetry.space_group_name_H-M   'P 1'
#
loop_
_entity.id
_entity.type
_entity.pdbx_description
1 polymer ?
#
loop_
_entity_poly.entity_id
_entity_poly.type
_entity_poly.pdbx_seq_one_letter_code
_entity_poly.pdbx_strand_id
1 'polypeptide(L)' 'MKSAEGRGRTLDEAVDAALIELQESRRNVDVKILSETSEETIVEVTIMDQGAPALGMTPAPTNG' A
#
# COMPACT_ATOMS: atom_id res chain seq x y z
N MET A 1 -1.34 -3.31 12.36
CA MET A 1 -1.01 -2.40 11.24
C MET A 1 0.46 -2.62 10.93
N LYS A 2 0.78 -2.99 9.69
CA LYS A 2 2.18 -3.19 9.24
C LYS A 2 2.61 -1.95 8.50
N SER A 3 3.81 -1.45 8.74
CA SER A 3 4.40 -0.34 7.98
C SER A 3 5.82 -0.69 7.57
N ALA A 4 6.26 -0.11 6.45
CA ALA A 4 7.62 -0.21 5.95
C ALA A 4 8.11 1.15 5.46
N GLU A 5 9.40 1.38 5.57
CA GLU A 5 10.06 2.58 5.08
C GLU A 5 10.69 2.31 3.72
N GLY A 6 10.26 3.08 2.73
CA GLY A 6 10.79 3.04 1.37
C GLY A 6 11.81 4.14 1.15
N ARG A 7 12.95 3.80 0.56
CA ARG A 7 13.99 4.76 0.20
C ARG A 7 14.37 4.58 -1.27
N GLY A 8 14.43 5.69 -1.99
CA GLY A 8 14.77 5.70 -3.41
C GLY A 8 15.30 7.05 -3.85
N ARG A 9 15.78 7.14 -5.09
CA ARG A 9 16.14 8.44 -5.68
C ARG A 9 14.91 9.26 -6.06
N THR A 10 13.76 8.62 -6.15
CA THR A 10 12.49 9.23 -6.52
C THR A 10 11.35 8.64 -5.68
N LEU A 11 10.21 9.32 -5.67
CA LEU A 11 9.01 8.87 -4.97
C LEU A 11 8.54 7.48 -5.42
N ASP A 12 8.49 7.22 -6.73
CA ASP A 12 8.01 5.93 -7.25
C ASP A 12 8.95 4.78 -6.84
N GLU A 13 10.27 5.00 -6.87
CA GLU A 13 11.23 3.99 -6.42
C GLU A 13 11.16 3.74 -4.91
N ALA A 14 11.00 4.80 -4.11
CA ALA A 14 10.85 4.67 -2.68
C ALA A 14 9.56 3.89 -2.34
N VAL A 15 8.46 4.20 -3.02
CA VAL A 15 7.18 3.50 -2.86
C VAL A 15 7.29 2.03 -3.29
N ASP A 16 7.92 1.74 -4.43
CA ASP A 16 8.12 0.38 -4.93
C ASP A 16 8.93 -0.48 -3.95
N ALA A 17 10.04 0.06 -3.45
CA ALA A 17 10.88 -0.61 -2.45
C ALA A 17 10.10 -0.97 -1.18
N ALA A 18 9.29 -0.04 -0.65
CA ALA A 18 8.46 -0.30 0.52
C ALA A 18 7.39 -1.37 0.26
N LEU A 19 6.79 -1.40 -0.93
CA LEU A 19 5.75 -2.37 -1.28
C LEU A 19 6.31 -3.78 -1.46
N ILE A 20 7.54 -3.90 -2.00
CA ILE A 20 8.24 -5.17 -2.10
C ILE A 20 8.51 -5.74 -0.70
N GLU A 21 9.01 -4.91 0.23
CA GLU A 21 9.25 -5.35 1.62
C GLU A 21 7.96 -5.76 2.33
N LEU A 22 6.87 -5.07 2.06
CA LEU A 22 5.56 -5.41 2.62
C LEU A 22 4.95 -6.66 1.98
N GLN A 23 5.45 -7.11 0.83
CA GLN A 23 4.89 -8.18 -0.02
C GLN A 23 3.40 -8.00 -0.34
N GLU A 24 2.94 -6.76 -0.36
CA GLU A 24 1.52 -6.42 -0.37
C GLU A 24 1.17 -5.56 -1.59
N SER A 25 -0.09 -5.64 -2.00
CA SER A 25 -0.55 -4.92 -3.19
C SER A 25 -0.77 -3.43 -2.86
N ARG A 26 -0.45 -2.53 -3.82
CA ARG A 26 -0.70 -1.05 -3.79
C ARG A 26 -2.17 -0.63 -3.55
N ARG A 27 -3.04 -1.56 -3.20
CA ARG A 27 -4.49 -1.41 -3.17
C ARG A 27 -5.01 -0.81 -1.87
N ASN A 28 -4.33 -1.01 -0.75
CA ASN A 28 -4.78 -0.62 0.58
C ASN A 28 -3.61 -0.11 1.47
N VAL A 29 -2.84 0.82 0.93
CA VAL A 29 -1.68 1.41 1.61
C VAL A 29 -1.85 2.92 1.79
N ASP A 30 -1.46 3.41 2.95
CA ASP A 30 -1.19 4.81 3.22
C ASP A 30 0.24 5.11 2.84
N VAL A 31 0.48 6.15 2.05
CA VAL A 31 1.82 6.60 1.68
C VAL A 31 2.05 7.96 2.31
N LYS A 32 3.04 8.02 3.19
CA LYS A 32 3.43 9.25 3.87
C LYS A 32 4.86 9.61 3.50
N ILE A 33 5.04 10.75 2.86
CA ILE A 33 6.37 11.26 2.55
C ILE A 33 6.98 11.79 3.83
N LEU A 34 8.07 11.18 4.28
CA LEU A 34 8.83 11.62 5.45
C LEU A 34 9.84 12.70 5.05
N SER A 35 10.50 12.51 3.91
CA SER A 35 11.48 13.44 3.38
C SER A 35 11.56 13.31 1.87
N GLU A 36 11.46 14.41 1.14
CA GLU A 36 11.64 14.45 -0.30
C GLU A 36 12.73 15.46 -0.63
N THR A 37 13.87 14.95 -1.08
CA THR A 37 15.04 15.76 -1.46
C THR A 37 15.54 15.34 -2.83
N SER A 38 16.39 16.16 -3.44
CA SER A 38 17.04 15.83 -4.72
C SER A 38 18.07 14.70 -4.60
N GLU A 39 18.47 14.34 -3.38
CA GLU A 39 19.45 13.29 -3.11
C GLU A 39 18.77 11.95 -2.85
N GLU A 40 17.72 11.97 -2.02
CA GLU A 40 16.88 10.81 -1.72
C GLU A 40 15.44 11.18 -1.36
N THR A 41 14.52 10.26 -1.63
CA THR A 41 13.13 10.29 -1.21
C THR A 41 12.90 9.17 -0.21
N ILE A 42 12.38 9.55 0.97
CA ILE A 42 12.05 8.66 2.08
C ILE A 42 10.53 8.72 2.26
N VAL A 43 9.90 7.57 2.14
CA VAL A 43 8.47 7.40 2.39
C VAL A 43 8.23 6.34 3.45
N GLU A 44 7.18 6.52 4.22
CA GLU A 44 6.61 5.50 5.09
C GLU A 44 5.34 5.00 4.44
N VAL A 45 5.30 3.70 4.15
CA VAL A 45 4.12 3.03 3.62
C VAL A 45 3.50 2.22 4.74
N THR A 46 2.27 2.54 5.10
CA THR A 46 1.52 1.84 6.14
C THR A 46 0.36 1.08 5.52
N ILE A 47 0.27 -0.22 5.77
CA ILE A 47 -0.88 -1.02 5.38
C ILE A 47 -2.05 -0.63 6.27
N MET A 48 -3.04 0.00 5.65
CA MET A 48 -4.35 0.12 6.26
C MET A 48 -5.07 -1.21 6.03
N ASP A 49 -5.03 -2.07 7.05
CA ASP A 49 -5.83 -3.28 7.09
C ASP A 49 -7.30 -2.86 6.96
N GLN A 50 -7.85 -2.97 5.74
CA GLN A 50 -9.28 -3.05 5.60
C GLN A 50 -9.65 -4.46 6.03
N GLY A 51 -9.90 -4.63 7.32
CA GLY A 51 -10.70 -5.71 7.89
C GLY A 51 -12.16 -5.68 7.41
N ALA A 52 -12.38 -5.41 6.12
CA ALA A 52 -13.62 -5.62 5.42
C ALA A 52 -13.31 -6.65 4.33
N PRO A 53 -13.81 -7.90 4.46
CA PRO A 53 -13.85 -8.77 3.30
C PRO A 53 -14.56 -8.00 2.19
N ALA A 54 -14.10 -8.12 0.95
CA ALA A 54 -14.86 -7.71 -0.21
C ALA A 54 -16.14 -8.55 -0.30
N LEU A 55 -17.11 -8.27 0.58
CA LEU A 55 -18.47 -8.77 0.52
C LEU A 55 -19.17 -8.00 -0.60
N GLY A 56 -18.93 -8.44 -1.83
CA GLY A 56 -19.54 -7.85 -3.02
C GLY A 56 -19.93 -8.86 -4.10
N MET A 57 -19.45 -10.11 -4.06
CA MET A 57 -20.10 -11.18 -4.82
C MET A 57 -21.28 -11.70 -4.02
N THR A 58 -22.42 -11.02 -4.09
CA THR A 58 -23.72 -11.64 -3.84
C THR A 58 -23.94 -12.70 -4.92
N PRO A 59 -23.99 -14.01 -4.62
CA PRO A 59 -24.59 -14.95 -5.54
C PRO A 59 -26.10 -14.68 -5.53
N ALA A 60 -26.70 -14.37 -6.68
CA ALA A 60 -28.15 -14.28 -6.80
C ALA A 60 -28.74 -15.70 -6.71
N PRO A 61 -29.62 -16.03 -5.75
CA PRO A 61 -30.49 -17.18 -5.91
C PRO A 61 -31.73 -16.71 -6.69
N THR A 62 -31.80 -16.98 -7.99
CA THR A 62 -33.09 -17.00 -8.68
C THR A 62 -33.75 -18.32 -8.29
N ASN A 63 -34.72 -18.25 -7.37
CA ASN A 63 -35.53 -19.38 -6.97
C ASN A 63 -36.64 -19.54 -8.02
N GLY A 64 -36.79 -20.74 -8.58
CA GLY A 64 -37.82 -21.13 -9.53
C GLY A 64 -38.46 -22.43 -9.10
#